data_AF-A0A0J0ZRN4-F1
#
_entry.id   AF-A0A0J0ZRN4-F1
#
_cell.length_a   1.000
_cell.length_b   1.000
_cell.length_c   1.000
_cell.angle_alpha   90.00
_cell.angle_beta   90.00
_cell.angle_gamma   90.00
#
_symmetry.space_group_name_H-M   'P 1'
#
loop_
_entity.id
_entity.type
_entity.pdbx_description
1 polymer ?
#
loop_
_entity_poly.entity_id
_entity_poly.type
_entity_poly.pdbx_seq_one_letter_code
_entity_poly.pdbx_strand_id
1 'polypeptide(L)'
;MTRKSAIAALLLLPSFSYAATVLSAPPELNNKSYVLMDYETGQILASKNENEKLAPASMTKMMTSYIIEQKLLKGELTENEQVRMNESAWCKGSSSESCMYVPLNGTATVLEMLRGIIIQSGNDASKAMAEHIAGNEGTFAHMMNQEAKRIGMTNTQFINSTGMPAEGHYSTAKDMAVLAQHIIKDSSKYYPIYSEKEFTFNGIKQGNRNALLYTDPSVDGLKTGHTDEAGYCLTTSSKRGPMRLISVIFGTPSMSERADQTRALLAWGFANFETANVQPANQVLAKAKVWFGKENEVQVGLAENFNVTMPKGKADGIKTQLVVQPNLNAPLQKGQVVGKLVASLDGKVIAEKPLVALKPVEEAGFFARLIDHIKQFFSNLF
;
A
#
# COMPACT_ATOMS: atom_id res chain seq x y z
N MET A 1 -63.20 57.66 11.85
CA MET A 1 -61.73 57.51 11.67
C MET A 1 -61.31 56.13 12.17
N THR A 2 -61.11 55.19 11.26
CA THR A 2 -60.74 53.80 11.55
C THR A 2 -59.22 53.64 11.64
N ARG A 3 -58.70 53.35 12.84
CA ARG A 3 -57.28 53.01 13.05
C ARG A 3 -57.04 51.56 12.64
N LYS A 4 -56.21 51.33 11.62
CA LYS A 4 -55.64 50.02 11.29
C LYS A 4 -54.33 49.84 12.06
N SER A 5 -54.27 48.87 12.96
CA SER A 5 -53.03 48.39 13.58
C SER A 5 -52.38 47.37 12.65
N ALA A 6 -51.14 47.64 12.21
CA ALA A 6 -50.33 46.68 11.47
C ALA A 6 -49.51 45.84 12.45
N ILE A 7 -49.73 44.52 12.44
CA ILE A 7 -48.92 43.54 13.17
C ILE A 7 -47.76 43.14 12.26
N ALA A 8 -46.53 43.47 12.64
CA ALA A 8 -45.33 43.00 11.97
C ALA A 8 -45.02 41.57 12.45
N ALA A 9 -45.17 40.59 11.56
CA ALA A 9 -44.78 39.20 11.82
C ALA A 9 -43.26 39.06 11.62
N LEU A 10 -42.54 38.77 12.70
CA LEU A 10 -41.11 38.47 12.69
C LEU A 10 -40.89 37.04 12.16
N LEU A 11 -40.43 36.91 10.91
CA LEU A 11 -40.05 35.63 10.31
C LEU A 11 -38.73 35.14 10.93
N LEU A 12 -38.82 34.21 11.88
CA LEU A 12 -37.68 33.43 12.38
C LEU A 12 -37.30 32.40 11.31
N LEU A 13 -36.24 32.68 10.55
CA LEU A 13 -35.63 31.69 9.66
C LEU A 13 -34.86 30.65 10.50
N PRO A 14 -35.11 29.34 10.33
CA PRO A 14 -34.35 28.32 11.04
C PRO A 14 -32.90 28.34 10.54
N SER A 15 -31.98 28.63 11.46
CA SER A 15 -30.54 28.50 11.20
C SER A 15 -30.18 27.01 11.16
N PHE A 16 -30.06 26.45 9.97
CA PHE A 16 -29.46 25.13 9.79
C PHE A 16 -27.98 25.22 10.16
N SER A 17 -27.65 24.84 11.39
CA SER A 17 -26.26 24.61 11.78
C SER A 17 -25.77 23.37 11.06
N TYR A 18 -24.98 23.55 10.00
CA TYR A 18 -24.19 22.48 9.41
C TYR A 18 -23.21 22.02 10.48
N ALA A 19 -23.48 20.90 11.14
CA ALA A 19 -22.52 20.29 12.04
C ALA A 19 -21.33 19.83 11.17
N ALA A 20 -20.28 20.65 11.15
CA ALA A 20 -19.00 20.23 10.60
C ALA A 20 -18.57 18.99 11.37
N THR A 21 -18.47 17.86 10.68
CA THR A 21 -18.02 16.59 11.26
C THR A 21 -16.53 16.77 11.56
N VAL A 22 -16.21 17.15 12.78
CA VAL A 22 -14.83 17.31 13.22
C VAL A 22 -14.25 15.91 13.36
N LEU A 23 -13.30 15.56 12.50
CA LEU A 23 -12.51 14.34 12.65
C LEU A 23 -11.84 14.34 14.03
N SER A 24 -11.94 13.24 14.75
CA SER A 24 -11.21 13.10 16.00
C SER A 24 -9.70 13.08 15.70
N ALA A 25 -8.90 13.74 16.53
CA ALA A 25 -7.45 13.66 16.40
C ALA A 25 -6.97 12.20 16.55
N PRO A 26 -5.88 11.80 15.86
CA PRO A 26 -5.24 10.50 16.11
C PRO A 26 -4.86 10.34 17.58
N PRO A 27 -4.80 9.10 18.11
CA PRO A 27 -4.39 8.88 19.48
C PRO A 27 -2.93 9.33 19.70
N GLU A 28 -2.64 9.89 20.86
CA GLU A 28 -1.27 10.15 21.30
C GLU A 28 -0.62 8.82 21.73
N LEU A 29 0.49 8.46 21.07
CA LEU A 29 1.12 7.15 21.23
C LEU A 29 2.58 7.26 21.68
N ASN A 30 2.94 6.46 22.69
CA ASN A 30 4.30 6.36 23.22
C ASN A 30 5.16 5.43 22.34
N ASN A 31 5.58 5.94 21.19
CA ASN A 31 6.46 5.27 20.23
C ASN A 31 7.36 6.29 19.53
N LYS A 32 8.37 5.80 18.79
CA LYS A 32 9.27 6.65 18.01
C LYS A 32 8.57 7.22 16.77
N SER A 33 7.94 6.35 15.98
CA SER A 33 7.22 6.74 14.76
C SER A 33 6.06 5.80 14.45
N TYR A 34 5.05 6.30 13.73
CA TYR A 34 4.00 5.47 13.14
C TYR A 34 3.45 6.02 11.82
N VAL A 35 2.84 5.13 11.05
CA VAL A 35 2.00 5.44 9.88
C VAL A 35 0.75 4.58 9.93
N LEU A 36 -0.40 5.18 9.62
CA LEU A 36 -1.63 4.50 9.26
C LEU A 36 -1.98 4.87 7.81
N MET A 37 -2.08 3.86 6.95
CA MET A 37 -2.31 4.01 5.51
C MET A 37 -3.55 3.23 5.09
N ASP A 38 -4.38 3.81 4.22
CA ASP A 38 -5.39 3.04 3.48
C ASP A 38 -4.72 2.26 2.34
N TYR A 39 -4.93 0.95 2.30
CA TYR A 39 -4.31 0.06 1.32
C TYR A 39 -4.75 0.35 -0.12
N GLU A 40 -6.02 0.68 -0.35
CA GLU A 40 -6.57 0.83 -1.70
C GLU A 40 -6.07 2.11 -2.37
N THR A 41 -5.94 3.19 -1.59
CA THR A 41 -5.57 4.52 -2.11
C THR A 41 -4.11 4.88 -1.87
N GLY A 42 -3.44 4.22 -0.92
CA GLY A 42 -2.10 4.59 -0.45
C GLY A 42 -2.08 5.88 0.39
N GLN A 43 -3.25 6.44 0.73
CA GLN A 43 -3.34 7.66 1.51
C GLN A 43 -2.90 7.41 2.96
N ILE A 44 -1.98 8.24 3.45
CA ILE A 44 -1.63 8.28 4.88
C ILE A 44 -2.75 9.04 5.62
N LEU A 45 -3.41 8.35 6.55
CA LEU A 45 -4.54 8.87 7.34
C LEU A 45 -4.08 9.52 8.64
N ALA A 46 -3.00 9.00 9.22
CA ALA A 46 -2.33 9.56 10.38
C ALA A 46 -0.87 9.12 10.39
N SER A 47 0.02 9.99 10.89
CA SER A 47 1.41 9.64 11.09
C SER A 47 2.08 10.45 12.18
N LYS A 48 3.19 9.91 12.67
CA LYS A 48 4.15 10.57 13.56
C LYS A 48 5.54 10.18 13.08
N ASN A 49 6.39 11.18 12.79
CA ASN A 49 7.77 10.96 12.35
C ASN A 49 7.90 9.96 11.18
N GLU A 50 7.00 10.01 10.20
CA GLU A 50 6.86 8.95 9.17
C GLU A 50 8.12 8.69 8.33
N ASN A 51 9.01 9.68 8.21
CA ASN A 51 10.25 9.64 7.44
C ASN A 51 11.50 9.53 8.33
N GLU A 52 11.34 9.35 9.65
CA GLU A 52 12.47 9.16 10.56
C GLU A 52 13.15 7.81 10.28
N LYS A 53 14.47 7.83 10.08
CA LYS A 53 15.28 6.65 9.80
C LYS A 53 15.56 5.91 11.09
N LEU A 54 15.00 4.71 11.22
CA LEU A 54 15.08 3.88 12.41
C LEU A 54 15.52 2.47 12.04
N ALA A 55 16.15 1.77 12.99
CA ALA A 55 16.47 0.35 12.83
C ALA A 55 15.16 -0.47 12.64
N PRO A 56 14.97 -1.17 11.51
CA PRO A 56 13.74 -1.91 11.23
C PRO A 56 13.67 -3.25 11.96
N ALA A 57 14.78 -3.72 12.54
CA ALA A 57 14.90 -5.06 13.10
C ALA A 57 14.34 -6.12 12.11
N SER A 58 13.66 -7.15 12.62
CA SER A 58 13.06 -8.21 11.80
C SER A 58 11.94 -7.77 10.85
N MET A 59 11.49 -6.50 10.82
CA MET A 59 10.64 -6.02 9.72
C MET A 59 11.40 -6.03 8.39
N THR A 60 12.74 -6.01 8.42
CA THR A 60 13.60 -6.28 7.25
C THR A 60 13.20 -7.53 6.48
N LYS A 61 12.77 -8.58 7.20
CA LYS A 61 12.39 -9.86 6.59
C LYS A 61 11.16 -9.75 5.68
N MET A 62 10.39 -8.67 5.77
CA MET A 62 9.34 -8.37 4.78
C MET A 62 9.92 -8.18 3.38
N MET A 63 11.08 -7.53 3.24
CA MET A 63 11.74 -7.37 1.94
C MET A 63 12.32 -8.71 1.48
N THR A 64 12.92 -9.47 2.40
CA THR A 64 13.42 -10.82 2.12
C THR A 64 12.31 -11.73 1.60
N SER A 65 11.16 -11.79 2.28
CA SER A 65 10.01 -12.58 1.85
C SER A 65 9.42 -12.03 0.55
N TYR A 66 9.30 -10.71 0.38
CA TYR A 66 8.81 -10.10 -0.85
C TYR A 66 9.63 -10.54 -2.08
N ILE A 67 10.96 -10.52 -2.00
CA ILE A 67 11.82 -10.99 -3.11
C ILE A 67 11.59 -12.47 -3.41
N ILE A 68 11.51 -13.32 -2.37
CA ILE A 68 11.24 -14.75 -2.53
C ILE A 68 9.89 -14.98 -3.22
N GLU A 69 8.84 -14.30 -2.75
CA GLU A 69 7.49 -14.36 -3.30
C GLU A 69 7.46 -13.92 -4.77
N GLN A 70 8.12 -12.80 -5.11
CA GLN A 70 8.18 -12.31 -6.49
C GLN A 70 8.94 -13.29 -7.41
N LYS A 71 10.01 -13.93 -6.93
CA LYS A 71 10.72 -14.97 -7.70
C LYS A 71 9.88 -16.22 -7.91
N LEU A 72 9.12 -16.65 -6.89
CA LEU A 72 8.16 -17.75 -7.01
C LEU A 72 7.06 -17.43 -8.03
N LEU A 73 6.50 -16.22 -8.01
CA LEU A 73 5.46 -15.79 -8.95
C LEU A 73 5.94 -15.70 -10.40
N LYS A 74 7.22 -15.36 -10.61
CA LYS A 74 7.87 -15.31 -11.93
C LYS A 74 8.37 -16.67 -12.42
N GLY A 75 8.27 -17.72 -11.59
CA GLY A 75 8.80 -19.06 -11.91
C GLY A 75 10.32 -19.14 -11.89
N GLU A 76 11.00 -18.17 -11.29
CA GLU A 76 12.46 -18.17 -11.08
C GLU A 76 12.88 -19.05 -9.90
N LEU A 77 11.93 -19.34 -8.99
CA LEU A 77 12.04 -20.34 -7.92
C LEU A 77 10.82 -21.25 -7.98
N THR A 78 10.94 -22.47 -7.45
CA THR A 78 9.78 -23.35 -7.24
C THR A 78 9.55 -23.61 -5.75
N GLU A 79 8.29 -23.82 -5.35
CA GLU A 79 7.93 -24.03 -3.94
C GLU A 79 8.65 -25.23 -3.31
N ASN A 80 8.93 -26.28 -4.09
CA ASN A 80 9.53 -27.54 -3.64
C ASN A 80 11.06 -27.60 -3.82
N GLU A 81 11.66 -26.56 -4.40
CA GLU A 81 13.11 -26.47 -4.57
C GLU A 81 13.80 -26.56 -3.21
N GLN A 82 14.87 -27.37 -3.15
CA GLN A 82 15.57 -27.65 -1.90
C GLN A 82 16.63 -26.59 -1.64
N VAL A 83 16.55 -25.96 -0.47
CA VAL A 83 17.49 -24.94 -0.01
C VAL A 83 18.36 -25.56 1.06
N ARG A 84 19.67 -25.58 0.84
CA ARG A 84 20.65 -26.15 1.76
C ARG A 84 20.98 -25.17 2.88
N MET A 85 21.02 -25.67 4.11
CA MET A 85 21.50 -24.91 5.26
C MET A 85 23.02 -24.99 5.38
N ASN A 86 23.71 -23.91 5.05
CA ASN A 86 25.17 -23.78 5.15
C ASN A 86 25.59 -23.28 6.54
N GLU A 87 26.87 -23.44 6.87
CA GLU A 87 27.42 -23.02 8.17
C GLU A 87 27.28 -21.52 8.45
N SER A 88 27.36 -20.68 7.41
CA SER A 88 27.18 -19.22 7.49
C SER A 88 25.75 -18.80 7.85
N ALA A 89 24.75 -19.58 7.45
CA ALA A 89 23.35 -19.35 7.75
C ALA A 89 22.88 -20.08 9.02
N TRP A 90 23.53 -21.19 9.38
CA TRP A 90 23.06 -22.11 10.39
C TRP A 90 22.91 -21.46 11.78
N CYS A 91 21.74 -21.65 12.38
CA CYS A 91 21.47 -21.18 13.72
C CYS A 91 22.12 -22.10 14.77
N LYS A 92 23.03 -21.54 15.57
CA LYS A 92 23.71 -22.23 16.67
C LYS A 92 22.84 -22.36 17.94
N GLY A 93 21.66 -21.74 17.94
CA GLY A 93 20.73 -21.70 19.08
C GLY A 93 21.13 -20.64 20.10
N SER A 94 20.33 -19.57 20.22
CA SER A 94 20.45 -18.58 21.30
C SER A 94 19.07 -18.00 21.62
N SER A 95 18.89 -17.44 22.82
CA SER A 95 17.65 -16.73 23.18
C SER A 95 17.51 -15.38 22.46
N SER A 96 18.61 -14.84 21.91
CA SER A 96 18.67 -13.56 21.21
C SER A 96 18.31 -13.64 19.72
N GLU A 97 18.21 -14.84 19.15
CA GLU A 97 17.93 -15.03 17.72
C GLU A 97 16.69 -15.90 17.51
N SER A 98 15.90 -15.56 16.49
CA SER A 98 14.79 -16.39 16.04
C SER A 98 15.29 -17.34 14.96
N CYS A 99 14.98 -18.63 15.08
CA CYS A 99 15.48 -19.67 14.19
C CYS A 99 14.37 -20.63 13.75
N MET A 100 14.49 -21.12 12.51
CA MET A 100 13.67 -22.19 11.96
C MET A 100 14.21 -23.58 12.33
N TYR A 101 15.50 -23.67 12.68
CA TYR A 101 16.18 -24.90 13.10
C TYR A 101 16.30 -25.96 12.00
N VAL A 102 16.65 -25.54 10.79
CA VAL A 102 17.11 -26.46 9.74
C VAL A 102 18.48 -27.02 10.16
N PRO A 103 18.69 -28.35 10.21
CA PRO A 103 19.99 -28.93 10.56
C PRO A 103 21.10 -28.45 9.62
N LEU A 104 22.31 -28.28 10.14
CA LEU A 104 23.49 -28.00 9.32
C LEU A 104 23.65 -29.08 8.24
N ASN A 105 23.88 -28.66 6.99
CA ASN A 105 23.89 -29.53 5.80
C ASN A 105 22.57 -30.19 5.43
N GLY A 106 21.50 -29.99 6.21
CA GLY A 106 20.15 -30.38 5.85
C GLY A 106 19.55 -29.43 4.80
N THR A 107 18.34 -29.75 4.37
CA THR A 107 17.56 -28.94 3.44
C THR A 107 16.16 -28.68 3.96
N ALA A 108 15.54 -27.59 3.49
CA ALA A 108 14.10 -27.39 3.53
C ALA A 108 13.64 -26.84 2.18
N THR A 109 12.37 -27.03 1.84
CA THR A 109 11.80 -26.46 0.61
C THR A 109 11.75 -24.93 0.70
N VAL A 110 11.75 -24.24 -0.45
CA VAL A 110 11.55 -22.77 -0.50
C VAL A 110 10.27 -22.35 0.25
N LEU A 111 9.18 -23.11 0.13
CA LEU A 111 7.93 -22.81 0.84
C LEU A 111 8.06 -22.95 2.36
N GLU A 112 8.77 -23.96 2.85
CA GLU A 112 9.06 -24.12 4.29
C GLU A 112 9.98 -22.99 4.79
N MET A 113 11.02 -22.64 4.03
CA MET A 113 11.89 -21.50 4.36
C MET A 113 11.08 -20.20 4.44
N LEU A 114 10.19 -19.95 3.48
CA LEU A 114 9.32 -18.77 3.46
C LEU A 114 8.41 -18.72 4.70
N ARG A 115 7.80 -19.84 5.08
CA ARG A 115 7.02 -19.94 6.34
C ARG A 115 7.88 -19.69 7.58
N GLY A 116 9.10 -20.24 7.64
CA GLY A 116 10.06 -20.00 8.71
C GLY A 116 10.44 -18.51 8.84
N ILE A 117 10.63 -17.83 7.72
CA ILE A 117 10.92 -16.38 7.67
C ILE A 117 9.70 -15.57 8.15
N ILE A 118 8.51 -15.85 7.64
CA ILE A 118 7.31 -15.05 7.91
C ILE A 118 6.80 -15.28 9.33
N ILE A 119 6.57 -16.54 9.71
CA ILE A 119 5.86 -16.92 10.95
C ILE A 119 6.81 -16.89 12.15
N GLN A 120 7.96 -17.56 12.01
CA GLN A 120 8.91 -17.75 13.11
C GLN A 120 9.95 -16.64 13.18
N SER A 121 10.08 -15.84 12.11
CA SER A 121 11.11 -14.81 11.98
C SER A 121 12.54 -15.37 11.91
N GLY A 122 12.71 -16.57 11.35
CA GLY A 122 13.98 -17.30 11.28
C GLY A 122 15.09 -16.52 10.57
N ASN A 123 16.17 -16.20 11.30
CA ASN A 123 17.38 -15.59 10.75
C ASN A 123 18.14 -16.58 9.85
N ASP A 124 18.19 -17.85 10.26
CA ASP A 124 18.79 -18.96 9.51
C ASP A 124 18.12 -19.16 8.15
N ALA A 125 16.79 -19.24 8.14
CA ALA A 125 16.03 -19.36 6.89
C ALA A 125 16.24 -18.15 5.97
N SER A 126 16.30 -16.94 6.54
CA SER A 126 16.54 -15.70 5.77
C SER A 126 17.93 -15.70 5.12
N LYS A 127 18.97 -16.05 5.88
CA LYS A 127 20.36 -16.13 5.38
C LYS A 127 20.52 -17.24 4.35
N ALA A 128 19.95 -18.42 4.59
CA ALA A 128 20.02 -19.54 3.66
C ALA A 128 19.32 -19.21 2.33
N MET A 129 18.15 -18.56 2.37
CA MET A 129 17.48 -18.09 1.16
C MET A 129 18.27 -16.99 0.44
N ALA A 130 18.91 -16.09 1.18
CA ALA A 130 19.76 -15.06 0.59
C ALA A 130 20.96 -15.66 -0.16
N GLU A 131 21.64 -16.63 0.46
CA GLU A 131 22.72 -17.40 -0.16
C GLU A 131 22.24 -18.21 -1.38
N HIS A 132 21.09 -18.85 -1.27
CA HIS A 132 20.51 -19.65 -2.36
C HIS A 132 20.15 -18.79 -3.58
N ILE A 133 19.59 -17.61 -3.35
CA ILE A 133 19.13 -16.71 -4.42
C ILE A 133 20.28 -15.92 -5.05
N ALA A 134 21.24 -15.45 -4.24
CA ALA A 134 22.22 -14.44 -4.66
C ALA A 134 23.68 -14.89 -4.48
N GLY A 135 23.91 -16.14 -4.05
CA GLY A 135 25.22 -16.71 -3.75
C GLY A 135 25.79 -16.29 -2.38
N ASN A 136 25.45 -15.10 -1.89
CA ASN A 136 25.82 -14.63 -0.55
C ASN A 136 24.88 -13.51 -0.06
N GLU A 137 24.90 -13.23 1.24
CA GLU A 137 24.02 -12.23 1.87
C GLU A 137 24.29 -10.79 1.42
N GLY A 138 25.54 -10.43 1.12
CA GLY A 138 25.89 -9.08 0.65
C GLY A 138 25.30 -8.78 -0.73
N THR A 139 25.39 -9.72 -1.66
CA THR A 139 24.72 -9.60 -2.97
C THR A 139 23.21 -9.55 -2.82
N PHE A 140 22.64 -10.34 -1.90
CA PHE A 140 21.20 -10.30 -1.62
C PHE A 140 20.78 -8.94 -1.06
N ALA A 141 21.54 -8.34 -0.14
CA ALA A 141 21.27 -7.01 0.38
C ALA A 141 21.30 -5.94 -0.74
N HIS A 142 22.17 -6.07 -1.74
CA HIS A 142 22.13 -5.21 -2.93
C HIS A 142 20.80 -5.36 -3.69
N MET A 143 20.32 -6.59 -3.89
CA MET A 143 19.01 -6.84 -4.50
C MET A 143 17.86 -6.25 -3.68
N MET A 144 17.91 -6.36 -2.34
CA MET A 144 16.93 -5.73 -1.44
C MET A 144 16.85 -4.23 -1.63
N ASN A 145 17.99 -3.55 -1.81
CA ASN A 145 18.04 -2.11 -2.02
C ASN A 145 17.58 -1.69 -3.43
N GLN A 146 17.89 -2.50 -4.45
CA GLN A 146 17.34 -2.29 -5.80
C GLN A 146 15.82 -2.41 -5.80
N GLU A 147 15.30 -3.42 -5.10
CA GLU A 147 13.86 -3.65 -4.98
C GLU A 147 13.18 -2.54 -4.17
N ALA A 148 13.77 -2.13 -3.05
CA ALA A 148 13.33 -0.97 -2.26
C ALA A 148 13.18 0.28 -3.15
N LYS A 149 14.20 0.59 -3.96
CA LYS A 149 14.15 1.70 -4.91
C LYS A 149 13.06 1.52 -5.97
N ARG A 150 12.91 0.30 -6.51
CA ARG A 150 11.90 -0.02 -7.54
C ARG A 150 10.48 0.23 -7.06
N ILE A 151 10.20 -0.10 -5.80
CA ILE A 151 8.87 0.06 -5.19
C ILE A 151 8.69 1.39 -4.45
N GLY A 152 9.66 2.31 -4.52
CA GLY A 152 9.54 3.67 -4.00
C GLY A 152 9.87 3.84 -2.51
N MET A 153 10.55 2.88 -1.88
CA MET A 153 11.10 3.03 -0.52
C MET A 153 12.36 3.90 -0.56
N THR A 154 12.17 5.23 -0.49
CA THR A 154 13.23 6.22 -0.75
C THR A 154 14.13 6.51 0.45
N ASN A 155 13.74 6.08 1.65
CA ASN A 155 14.44 6.29 2.91
C ASN A 155 14.76 4.95 3.61
N THR A 156 15.11 3.94 2.82
CA THR A 156 15.47 2.60 3.32
C THR A 156 16.83 2.17 2.80
N GLN A 157 17.61 1.52 3.66
CA GLN A 157 18.84 0.84 3.33
C GLN A 157 18.95 -0.47 4.12
N PHE A 158 19.05 -1.58 3.40
CA PHE A 158 19.27 -2.91 3.95
C PHE A 158 20.74 -3.30 3.82
N ILE A 159 21.33 -3.78 4.91
CA ILE A 159 22.71 -4.28 4.96
C ILE A 159 22.74 -5.81 5.01
N ASN A 160 21.68 -6.43 5.50
CA ASN A 160 21.54 -7.88 5.60
C ASN A 160 20.07 -8.34 5.41
N SER A 161 19.86 -9.64 5.28
CA SER A 161 18.56 -10.27 4.99
C SER A 161 17.66 -10.42 6.23
N THR A 162 18.19 -10.17 7.42
CA THR A 162 17.56 -10.55 8.68
C THR A 162 17.05 -9.34 9.47
N GLY A 163 17.68 -8.18 9.31
CA GLY A 163 17.51 -7.01 10.15
C GLY A 163 18.26 -7.07 11.48
N MET A 164 19.29 -7.92 11.57
CA MET A 164 20.25 -7.84 12.68
C MET A 164 20.95 -6.47 12.64
N PRO A 165 21.28 -5.87 13.81
CA PRO A 165 21.92 -4.56 13.87
C PRO A 165 23.19 -4.50 13.02
N ALA A 166 23.27 -3.48 12.17
CA ALA A 166 24.41 -3.21 11.32
C ALA A 166 24.44 -1.72 10.99
N GLU A 167 25.65 -1.15 10.90
CA GLU A 167 25.82 0.27 10.56
C GLU A 167 25.19 0.57 9.20
N GLY A 168 24.37 1.63 9.13
CA GLY A 168 23.66 2.02 7.90
C GLY A 168 22.43 1.17 7.56
N HIS A 169 21.99 0.26 8.45
CA HIS A 169 20.77 -0.53 8.25
C HIS A 169 19.54 0.19 8.82
N TYR A 170 18.72 0.81 7.97
CA TYR A 170 17.58 1.61 8.40
C TYR A 170 16.39 1.52 7.46
N SER A 171 15.21 1.90 7.97
CA SER A 171 14.01 2.17 7.18
C SER A 171 13.17 3.23 7.88
N THR A 172 12.02 3.57 7.31
CA THR A 172 11.02 4.46 7.92
C THR A 172 9.68 3.76 8.07
N ALA A 173 8.78 4.34 8.89
CA ALA A 173 7.40 3.86 9.00
C ALA A 173 6.65 3.95 7.66
N LYS A 174 6.88 5.01 6.89
CA LYS A 174 6.29 5.20 5.56
C LYS A 174 6.75 4.13 4.57
N ASP A 175 8.04 3.88 4.47
CA ASP A 175 8.57 2.92 3.52
C ASP A 175 8.16 1.48 3.87
N MET A 176 8.05 1.15 5.16
CA MET A 176 7.50 -0.14 5.60
C MET A 176 6.01 -0.29 5.27
N ALA A 177 5.24 0.80 5.26
CA ALA A 177 3.84 0.77 4.83
C ALA A 177 3.72 0.56 3.31
N VAL A 178 4.59 1.20 2.53
CA VAL A 178 4.71 0.98 1.08
C VAL A 178 5.06 -0.49 0.79
N LEU A 179 6.05 -1.05 1.48
CA LEU A 179 6.41 -2.46 1.34
C LEU A 179 5.24 -3.39 1.70
N ALA A 180 4.51 -3.12 2.78
CA ALA A 180 3.34 -3.91 3.14
C ALA A 180 2.25 -3.85 2.04
N GLN A 181 2.01 -2.67 1.48
CA GLN A 181 1.05 -2.49 0.38
C GLN A 181 1.45 -3.34 -0.84
N HIS A 182 2.73 -3.33 -1.20
CA HIS A 182 3.28 -4.16 -2.28
C HIS A 182 3.20 -5.66 -1.99
N ILE A 183 3.49 -6.11 -0.76
CA ILE A 183 3.33 -7.52 -0.39
C ILE A 183 1.85 -7.95 -0.54
N ILE A 184 0.91 -7.16 -0.02
CA ILE A 184 -0.52 -7.49 -0.10
C ILE A 184 -1.01 -7.56 -1.55
N LYS A 185 -0.57 -6.60 -2.38
CA LYS A 185 -1.00 -6.45 -3.77
C LYS A 185 -0.32 -7.45 -4.71
N ASP A 186 1.00 -7.44 -4.71
CA ASP A 186 1.82 -8.13 -5.72
C ASP A 186 2.14 -9.58 -5.32
N SER A 187 2.01 -9.92 -4.03
CA SER A 187 2.24 -11.28 -3.51
C SER A 187 0.95 -11.96 -3.01
N SER A 188 -0.21 -11.62 -3.57
CA SER A 188 -1.53 -12.10 -3.11
C SER A 188 -1.66 -13.63 -2.97
N LYS A 189 -0.93 -14.42 -3.78
CA LYS A 189 -0.85 -15.89 -3.66
C LYS A 189 -0.24 -16.34 -2.32
N TYR A 190 0.81 -15.64 -1.86
CA TYR A 190 1.60 -16.01 -0.68
C TYR A 190 1.24 -15.20 0.57
N TYR A 191 0.57 -14.06 0.41
CA TYR A 191 0.09 -13.22 1.50
C TYR A 191 -0.70 -13.98 2.60
N PRO A 192 -1.51 -15.03 2.31
CA PRO A 192 -2.17 -15.80 3.35
C PRO A 192 -1.23 -16.40 4.41
N ILE A 193 0.06 -16.64 4.08
CA ILE A 193 1.05 -17.19 5.04
C ILE A 193 1.26 -16.26 6.24
N TYR A 194 1.16 -14.94 6.05
CA TYR A 194 1.31 -13.96 7.13
C TYR A 194 0.21 -14.07 8.19
N SER A 195 -0.93 -14.70 7.85
CA SER A 195 -2.05 -14.96 8.76
C SER A 195 -1.97 -16.34 9.45
N GLU A 196 -1.04 -17.21 9.03
CA GLU A 196 -0.84 -18.52 9.67
C GLU A 196 -0.36 -18.30 11.11
N LYS A 197 -1.13 -18.84 12.08
CA LYS A 197 -0.88 -18.66 13.52
C LYS A 197 0.27 -19.51 14.05
N GLU A 198 0.63 -20.55 13.34
CA GLU A 198 1.64 -21.51 13.78
C GLU A 198 2.24 -22.23 12.60
N PHE A 199 3.49 -22.64 12.75
CA PHE A 199 4.21 -23.45 11.79
C PHE A 199 5.02 -24.51 12.53
N THR A 200 4.90 -25.76 12.09
CA THR A 200 5.65 -26.89 12.62
C THR A 200 6.69 -27.30 11.59
N PHE A 201 7.96 -27.26 11.98
CA PHE A 201 9.08 -27.73 11.17
C PHE A 201 9.98 -28.61 12.03
N ASN A 202 10.43 -29.75 11.50
CA ASN A 202 11.29 -30.70 12.21
C ASN A 202 10.77 -31.10 13.60
N GLY A 203 9.45 -31.30 13.73
CA GLY A 203 8.79 -31.60 15.01
C GLY A 203 8.69 -30.42 15.99
N ILE A 204 9.20 -29.24 15.64
CA ILE A 204 9.18 -28.03 16.47
C ILE A 204 8.04 -27.12 16.00
N LYS A 205 7.01 -27.01 16.84
CA LYS A 205 5.88 -26.12 16.63
C LYS A 205 6.21 -24.73 17.20
N GLN A 206 6.08 -23.69 16.38
CA GLN A 206 6.30 -22.30 16.79
C GLN A 206 5.12 -21.42 16.38
N GLY A 207 4.71 -20.51 17.27
CA GLY A 207 3.62 -19.57 17.03
C GLY A 207 4.07 -18.32 16.27
N ASN A 208 3.14 -17.69 15.56
CA ASN A 208 3.33 -16.40 14.94
C ASN A 208 3.53 -15.32 16.02
N ARG A 209 4.52 -14.45 15.82
CA ARG A 209 4.89 -13.42 16.80
C ARG A 209 3.94 -12.22 16.81
N ASN A 210 3.05 -12.10 15.82
CA ASN A 210 2.05 -11.05 15.79
C ASN A 210 0.85 -11.42 16.68
N ALA A 211 0.85 -10.89 17.92
CA ALA A 211 -0.22 -11.10 18.89
C ALA A 211 -1.62 -10.72 18.37
N LEU A 212 -1.72 -9.75 17.44
CA LEU A 212 -3.01 -9.30 16.92
C LEU A 212 -3.75 -10.38 16.11
N LEU A 213 -3.05 -11.34 15.50
CA LEU A 213 -3.67 -12.47 14.80
C LEU A 213 -4.54 -13.33 15.74
N TYR A 214 -4.24 -13.32 17.04
CA TYR A 214 -4.97 -14.10 18.04
C TYR A 214 -6.11 -13.29 18.68
N THR A 215 -6.07 -11.96 18.61
CA THR A 215 -7.01 -11.08 19.32
C THR A 215 -7.96 -10.29 18.42
N ASP A 216 -7.65 -10.15 17.13
CA ASP A 216 -8.47 -9.43 16.16
C ASP A 216 -8.61 -10.25 14.87
N PRO A 217 -9.79 -10.82 14.56
CA PRO A 217 -9.99 -11.65 13.37
C PRO A 217 -9.92 -10.87 12.04
N SER A 218 -9.91 -9.54 12.09
CA SER A 218 -9.72 -8.71 10.90
C SER A 218 -8.25 -8.54 10.51
N VAL A 219 -7.30 -8.90 11.39
CA VAL A 219 -5.86 -8.79 11.15
C VAL A 219 -5.34 -10.03 10.41
N ASP A 220 -4.57 -9.81 9.35
CA ASP A 220 -4.09 -10.88 8.46
C ASP A 220 -2.59 -10.78 8.09
N GLY A 221 -1.80 -10.02 8.86
CA GLY A 221 -0.35 -9.90 8.69
C GLY A 221 0.24 -8.80 9.57
N LEU A 222 1.49 -8.37 9.41
CA LEU A 222 2.51 -8.97 8.56
C LEU A 222 3.71 -9.37 9.43
N LYS A 223 4.39 -8.39 10.05
CA LYS A 223 5.70 -8.67 10.66
C LYS A 223 6.01 -7.83 11.88
N THR A 224 6.43 -8.51 12.94
CA THR A 224 7.05 -7.91 14.12
C THR A 224 8.56 -7.75 13.96
N GLY A 225 9.12 -6.75 14.64
CA GLY A 225 10.55 -6.54 14.83
C GLY A 225 10.87 -6.17 16.28
N HIS A 226 12.04 -6.59 16.76
CA HIS A 226 12.58 -6.16 18.06
C HIS A 226 14.10 -6.31 18.08
N THR A 227 14.78 -5.27 18.54
CA THR A 227 16.15 -5.23 19.06
C THR A 227 16.20 -4.14 20.14
N ASP A 228 17.23 -4.13 20.97
CA ASP A 228 17.39 -3.08 21.99
C ASP A 228 17.46 -1.68 21.36
N GLU A 229 18.08 -1.56 20.19
CA GLU A 229 18.16 -0.32 19.41
C GLU A 229 16.79 0.11 18.83
N ALA A 230 16.08 -0.83 18.22
CA ALA A 230 14.82 -0.56 17.52
C ALA A 230 13.66 -0.32 18.48
N GLY A 231 13.69 -0.92 19.68
CA GLY A 231 12.51 -1.14 20.51
C GLY A 231 11.57 -2.16 19.86
N TYR A 232 10.29 -2.15 20.25
CA TYR A 232 9.31 -3.08 19.70
C TYR A 232 8.57 -2.47 18.51
N CYS A 233 8.65 -3.12 17.35
CA CYS A 233 8.08 -2.64 16.09
C CYS A 233 7.08 -3.65 15.49
N LEU A 234 6.08 -3.15 14.76
CA LEU A 234 5.08 -3.94 14.06
C LEU A 234 4.62 -3.25 12.78
N THR A 235 4.66 -3.97 11.67
CA THR A 235 3.87 -3.70 10.47
C THR A 235 2.74 -4.71 10.39
N THR A 236 1.50 -4.23 10.37
CA THR A 236 0.29 -5.07 10.32
C THR A 236 -0.70 -4.53 9.31
N SER A 237 -1.64 -5.40 8.92
CA SER A 237 -2.78 -5.03 8.09
C SER A 237 -4.05 -5.59 8.70
N SER A 238 -5.13 -4.83 8.59
CA SER A 238 -6.47 -5.25 9.00
C SER A 238 -7.47 -4.91 7.90
N LYS A 239 -8.43 -5.81 7.65
CA LYS A 239 -9.52 -5.59 6.69
C LYS A 239 -10.88 -5.71 7.37
N ARG A 240 -11.68 -4.64 7.31
CA ARG A 240 -13.04 -4.60 7.88
C ARG A 240 -14.01 -4.11 6.80
N GLY A 241 -14.89 -5.01 6.34
CA GLY A 241 -15.75 -4.74 5.19
C GLY A 241 -14.91 -4.47 3.92
N PRO A 242 -15.20 -3.41 3.15
CA PRO A 242 -14.45 -3.07 1.94
C PRO A 242 -13.10 -2.40 2.22
N MET A 243 -12.88 -1.88 3.43
CA MET A 243 -11.71 -1.08 3.76
C MET A 243 -10.59 -1.94 4.35
N ARG A 244 -9.36 -1.74 3.87
CA ARG A 244 -8.14 -2.34 4.42
C ARG A 244 -7.19 -1.23 4.86
N LEU A 245 -6.71 -1.33 6.09
CA LEU A 245 -5.73 -0.41 6.67
C LEU A 245 -4.41 -1.14 6.92
N ILE A 246 -3.32 -0.45 6.64
CA ILE A 246 -1.95 -0.84 6.98
C ILE A 246 -1.49 0.07 8.12
N SER A 247 -1.01 -0.53 9.20
CA SER A 247 -0.44 0.19 10.35
C SER A 247 1.01 -0.22 10.53
N VAL A 248 1.88 0.77 10.69
CA VAL A 248 3.31 0.58 10.99
C VAL A 248 3.64 1.37 12.25
N ILE A 249 4.25 0.72 13.23
CA ILE A 249 4.73 1.34 14.47
C ILE A 249 6.18 0.93 14.72
N PHE A 250 7.03 1.89 15.05
CA PHE A 250 8.42 1.68 15.46
C PHE A 250 8.63 2.09 16.92
N GLY A 251 9.39 1.27 17.65
CA GLY A 251 9.99 1.65 18.92
C GLY A 251 9.02 1.91 20.05
N THR A 252 8.06 1.01 20.27
CA THR A 252 7.29 1.02 21.52
C THR A 252 8.14 0.43 22.67
N PRO A 253 7.85 0.76 23.95
CA PRO A 253 8.64 0.31 25.08
C PRO A 253 8.50 -1.18 25.40
N SER A 254 7.37 -1.81 25.05
CA SER A 254 7.10 -3.21 25.35
C SER A 254 6.31 -3.93 24.24
N MET A 255 6.30 -5.27 24.28
CA MET A 255 5.47 -6.09 23.37
C MET A 255 3.97 -5.83 23.54
N SER A 256 3.50 -5.57 24.77
CA SER A 256 2.09 -5.26 25.04
C SER A 256 1.73 -3.92 24.43
N GLU A 257 2.52 -2.88 24.70
CA GLU A 257 2.28 -1.54 24.15
C GLU A 257 2.32 -1.55 22.63
N ARG A 258 3.19 -2.35 22.01
CA ARG A 258 3.18 -2.54 20.56
C ARG A 258 1.80 -2.98 20.04
N ALA A 259 1.21 -3.98 20.67
CA ALA A 259 -0.10 -4.50 20.27
C ALA A 259 -1.22 -3.49 20.59
N ASP A 260 -1.18 -2.87 21.76
CA ASP A 260 -2.22 -1.95 22.24
C ASP A 260 -2.25 -0.66 21.41
N GLN A 261 -1.09 -0.06 21.13
CA GLN A 261 -0.99 1.14 20.31
C GLN A 261 -1.40 0.86 18.85
N THR A 262 -1.02 -0.30 18.30
CA THR A 262 -1.45 -0.70 16.95
C THR A 262 -2.97 -0.88 16.88
N ARG A 263 -3.57 -1.51 17.91
CA ARG A 263 -5.02 -1.68 17.99
C ARG A 263 -5.75 -0.34 18.09
N ALA A 264 -5.24 0.59 18.90
CA ALA A 264 -5.79 1.92 19.03
C ALA A 264 -5.75 2.70 17.70
N LEU A 265 -4.62 2.64 16.99
CA LEU A 265 -4.44 3.31 15.70
C LEU A 265 -5.38 2.75 14.61
N LEU A 266 -5.48 1.42 14.50
CA LEU A 266 -6.42 0.76 13.58
C LEU A 266 -7.88 1.09 13.93
N ALA A 267 -8.25 1.03 15.22
CA ALA A 267 -9.60 1.35 15.67
C ALA A 267 -9.98 2.79 15.33
N TRP A 268 -9.06 3.74 15.55
CA TRP A 268 -9.25 5.13 15.16
C TRP A 268 -9.46 5.28 13.65
N GLY A 269 -8.66 4.60 12.82
CA GLY A 269 -8.80 4.62 11.36
C GLY A 269 -10.19 4.20 10.88
N PHE A 270 -10.65 3.01 11.30
CA PHE A 270 -11.96 2.49 10.92
C PHE A 270 -13.16 3.26 11.52
N ALA A 271 -12.93 3.98 12.62
CA ALA A 271 -13.94 4.84 13.21
C ALA A 271 -14.11 6.15 12.43
N ASN A 272 -13.03 6.70 11.90
CA ASN A 272 -13.01 8.05 11.30
C ASN A 272 -13.03 8.06 9.78
N PHE A 273 -12.66 6.97 9.11
CA PHE A 273 -12.55 6.93 7.65
C PHE A 273 -13.36 5.80 7.03
N GLU A 274 -13.67 5.99 5.75
CA GLU A 274 -14.18 4.96 4.86
C GLU A 274 -13.52 5.09 3.49
N THR A 275 -13.49 3.99 2.74
CA THR A 275 -12.98 3.96 1.37
C THR A 275 -14.08 3.45 0.45
N ALA A 276 -14.39 4.24 -0.58
CA ALA A 276 -15.47 3.97 -1.52
C ALA A 276 -14.93 3.91 -2.95
N ASN A 277 -15.50 3.00 -3.75
CA ASN A 277 -15.31 3.01 -5.19
C ASN A 277 -16.18 4.12 -5.79
N VAL A 278 -15.55 5.20 -6.22
CA VAL A 278 -16.25 6.35 -6.80
C VAL A 278 -16.49 6.15 -8.30
N GLN A 279 -15.58 5.43 -8.97
CA GLN A 279 -15.74 5.08 -10.38
C GLN A 279 -15.08 3.74 -10.71
N PRO A 280 -15.79 2.77 -11.31
CA PRO A 280 -15.20 1.50 -11.76
C PRO A 280 -14.28 1.65 -12.99
N ALA A 281 -13.33 0.72 -13.10
CA ALA A 281 -12.45 0.58 -14.26
C ALA A 281 -13.19 0.22 -15.54
N ASN A 282 -12.57 0.52 -16.69
CA ASN A 282 -12.97 0.08 -18.04
C ASN A 282 -14.39 0.49 -18.48
N GLN A 283 -15.03 1.40 -17.76
CA GLN A 283 -16.28 2.03 -18.19
C GLN A 283 -16.01 3.26 -19.05
N VAL A 284 -16.82 3.43 -20.10
CA VAL A 284 -16.80 4.64 -20.93
C VAL A 284 -17.40 5.78 -20.10
N LEU A 285 -16.58 6.77 -19.77
CA LEU A 285 -16.98 7.94 -19.01
C LEU A 285 -17.43 9.10 -19.90
N ALA A 286 -16.74 9.27 -21.03
CA ALA A 286 -17.08 10.26 -22.02
C ALA A 286 -16.55 9.85 -23.40
N LYS A 287 -16.94 10.62 -24.41
CA LYS A 287 -16.26 10.66 -25.70
C LYS A 287 -15.55 12.01 -25.82
N ALA A 288 -14.29 11.99 -26.20
CA ALA A 288 -13.48 13.18 -26.41
C ALA A 288 -13.18 13.34 -27.90
N LYS A 289 -13.26 14.57 -28.41
CA LYS A 289 -12.90 14.86 -29.80
C LYS A 289 -11.43 14.55 -30.06
N VAL A 290 -11.17 13.90 -31.18
CA VAL A 290 -9.82 13.61 -31.70
C VAL A 290 -9.68 14.23 -33.08
N TRP A 291 -8.55 14.88 -33.32
CA TRP A 291 -8.16 15.39 -34.62
C TRP A 291 -7.27 14.40 -35.35
N PHE A 292 -7.31 14.43 -36.68
CA PHE A 292 -6.43 13.67 -37.56
C PHE A 292 -6.58 12.14 -37.45
N GLY A 293 -7.65 11.66 -36.81
CA GLY A 293 -7.92 10.24 -36.60
C GLY A 293 -8.92 9.67 -37.61
N LYS A 294 -8.83 8.36 -37.89
CA LYS A 294 -9.88 7.66 -38.66
C LYS A 294 -11.26 7.83 -38.02
N GLU A 295 -11.27 7.91 -36.69
CA GLU A 295 -12.41 8.30 -35.87
C GLU A 295 -12.20 9.73 -35.35
N ASN A 296 -13.27 10.52 -35.31
CA ASN A 296 -13.24 11.90 -34.82
C ASN A 296 -13.40 12.01 -33.29
N GLU A 297 -13.58 10.87 -32.61
CA GLU A 297 -13.76 10.78 -31.16
C GLU A 297 -13.04 9.56 -30.59
N VAL A 298 -12.61 9.66 -29.34
CA VAL A 298 -12.10 8.54 -28.54
C VAL A 298 -12.97 8.32 -27.31
N GLN A 299 -13.30 7.06 -27.02
CA GLN A 299 -13.92 6.69 -25.75
C GLN A 299 -12.88 6.77 -24.63
N VAL A 300 -13.15 7.56 -23.61
CA VAL A 300 -12.25 7.76 -22.48
C VAL A 300 -12.84 7.18 -21.21
N GLY A 301 -11.98 6.67 -20.33
CA GLY A 301 -12.37 6.04 -19.07
C GLY A 301 -11.16 5.82 -18.18
N LEU A 302 -11.27 4.92 -17.21
CA LEU A 302 -10.17 4.59 -16.30
C LEU A 302 -9.62 3.19 -16.59
N ALA A 303 -8.30 3.03 -16.49
CA ALA A 303 -7.67 1.71 -16.59
C ALA A 303 -7.95 0.83 -15.37
N GLU A 304 -8.16 1.46 -14.21
CA GLU A 304 -8.33 0.83 -12.91
C GLU A 304 -9.41 1.55 -12.10
N ASN A 305 -9.95 0.87 -11.09
CA ASN A 305 -10.96 1.41 -10.18
C ASN A 305 -10.48 2.70 -9.51
N PHE A 306 -11.32 3.72 -9.47
CA PHE A 306 -11.07 4.94 -8.69
C PHE A 306 -11.68 4.80 -7.30
N ASN A 307 -10.86 4.33 -6.38
CA ASN A 307 -11.18 4.31 -4.96
C ASN A 307 -10.71 5.63 -4.33
N VAL A 308 -11.50 6.17 -3.42
CA VAL A 308 -11.18 7.38 -2.65
C VAL A 308 -11.35 7.05 -1.18
N THR A 309 -10.48 7.59 -0.33
CA THR A 309 -10.60 7.52 1.14
C THR A 309 -10.99 8.88 1.68
N MET A 310 -11.94 8.91 2.61
CA MET A 310 -12.54 10.14 3.11
C MET A 310 -12.99 9.98 4.57
N PRO A 311 -13.33 11.08 5.26
CA PRO A 311 -14.02 11.00 6.54
C PRO A 311 -15.30 10.18 6.42
N LYS A 312 -15.57 9.35 7.42
CA LYS A 312 -16.72 8.45 7.44
C LYS A 312 -18.04 9.23 7.36
N GLY A 313 -18.97 8.74 6.54
CA GLY A 313 -20.27 9.38 6.30
C GLY A 313 -20.21 10.56 5.32
N LYS A 314 -19.10 10.72 4.58
CA LYS A 314 -18.95 11.78 3.56
C LYS A 314 -18.95 11.28 2.13
N ALA A 315 -19.10 9.97 1.90
CA ALA A 315 -19.13 9.40 0.56
C ALA A 315 -20.15 10.09 -0.38
N ASP A 316 -21.37 10.35 0.09
CA ASP A 316 -22.43 11.02 -0.70
C ASP A 316 -22.09 12.47 -1.09
N GLY A 317 -21.13 13.09 -0.41
CA GLY A 317 -20.65 14.44 -0.71
C GLY A 317 -19.61 14.51 -1.83
N ILE A 318 -19.12 13.37 -2.31
CA ILE A 318 -18.09 13.33 -3.35
C ILE A 318 -18.68 13.76 -4.70
N LYS A 319 -18.00 14.72 -5.33
CA LYS A 319 -18.27 15.14 -6.71
C LYS A 319 -17.09 14.77 -7.60
N THR A 320 -17.38 14.18 -8.75
CA THR A 320 -16.38 13.87 -9.77
C THR A 320 -16.44 14.83 -10.95
N GLN A 321 -15.28 15.17 -11.50
CA GLN A 321 -15.14 16.00 -12.69
C GLN A 321 -14.12 15.40 -13.65
N LEU A 322 -14.52 15.26 -14.92
CA LEU A 322 -13.62 14.87 -16.00
C LEU A 322 -12.88 16.10 -16.52
N VAL A 323 -11.55 16.00 -16.60
CA VAL A 323 -10.68 17.00 -17.20
C VAL A 323 -9.92 16.34 -18.35
N VAL A 324 -10.41 16.52 -19.57
CA VAL A 324 -9.80 15.99 -20.79
C VAL A 324 -8.81 17.00 -21.35
N GLN A 325 -7.66 16.53 -21.85
CA GLN A 325 -6.70 17.40 -22.54
C GLN A 325 -7.35 17.99 -23.81
N PRO A 326 -7.15 19.29 -24.09
CA PRO A 326 -7.63 19.88 -25.33
C PRO A 326 -6.86 19.32 -26.53
N ASN A 327 -7.49 19.32 -27.70
CA ASN A 327 -6.84 19.00 -28.98
C ASN A 327 -6.10 17.66 -29.00
N LEU A 328 -6.76 16.57 -28.59
CA LEU A 328 -6.23 15.23 -28.76
C LEU A 328 -6.01 14.94 -30.26
N ASN A 329 -4.82 14.49 -30.63
CA ASN A 329 -4.46 14.16 -32.00
C ASN A 329 -4.19 12.66 -32.12
N ALA A 330 -4.64 12.06 -33.21
CA ALA A 330 -4.24 10.69 -33.57
C ALA A 330 -2.78 10.65 -34.04
N PRO A 331 -2.09 9.49 -33.93
CA PRO A 331 -2.59 8.24 -33.37
C PRO A 331 -2.68 8.26 -31.84
N LEU A 332 -3.74 7.66 -31.29
CA LEU A 332 -3.89 7.40 -29.87
C LEU A 332 -3.79 5.89 -29.59
N GLN A 333 -3.01 5.52 -28.58
CA GLN A 333 -2.92 4.13 -28.13
C GLN A 333 -3.95 3.82 -27.05
N LYS A 334 -4.41 2.57 -26.97
CA LYS A 334 -5.20 2.11 -25.82
C LYS A 334 -4.37 2.28 -24.54
N GLY A 335 -4.98 2.85 -23.50
CA GLY A 335 -4.32 3.13 -22.23
C GLY A 335 -3.52 4.44 -22.21
N GLN A 336 -3.40 5.14 -23.33
CA GLN A 336 -2.76 6.46 -23.37
C GLN A 336 -3.52 7.44 -22.48
N VAL A 337 -2.79 8.16 -21.62
CA VAL A 337 -3.36 9.19 -20.76
C VAL A 337 -3.79 10.39 -21.61
N VAL A 338 -5.05 10.77 -21.48
CA VAL A 338 -5.71 11.85 -22.25
C VAL A 338 -6.37 12.88 -21.33
N GLY A 339 -6.13 12.79 -20.02
CA GLY A 339 -6.74 13.68 -19.04
C GLY A 339 -6.68 13.09 -17.63
N LYS A 340 -7.59 13.55 -16.78
CA LYS A 340 -7.78 13.04 -15.41
C LYS A 340 -9.24 13.11 -14.98
N LEU A 341 -9.60 12.22 -14.07
CA LEU A 341 -10.84 12.29 -13.28
C LEU A 341 -10.47 12.83 -11.90
N VAL A 342 -11.13 13.91 -11.47
CA VAL A 342 -10.88 14.60 -10.20
C VAL A 342 -12.06 14.34 -9.27
N ALA A 343 -11.79 13.84 -8.06
CA ALA A 343 -12.77 13.74 -6.99
C ALA A 343 -12.59 14.89 -6.00
N SER A 344 -13.69 15.53 -5.63
CA SER A 344 -13.72 16.64 -4.68
C SER A 344 -14.77 16.43 -3.60
N LEU A 345 -14.48 16.92 -2.39
CA LEU A 345 -15.37 16.93 -1.24
C LEU A 345 -15.33 18.33 -0.63
N ASP A 346 -16.50 18.92 -0.38
CA ASP A 346 -16.64 20.29 0.14
C ASP A 346 -15.82 21.33 -0.66
N GLY A 347 -15.77 21.17 -1.98
CA GLY A 347 -15.04 22.06 -2.90
C GLY A 347 -13.52 21.86 -2.93
N LYS A 348 -12.97 20.93 -2.15
CA LYS A 348 -11.54 20.59 -2.14
C LYS A 348 -11.30 19.31 -2.93
N VAL A 349 -10.27 19.31 -3.77
CA VAL A 349 -9.81 18.08 -4.43
C VAL A 349 -9.24 17.14 -3.38
N ILE A 350 -9.72 15.90 -3.36
CA ILE A 350 -9.29 14.86 -2.41
C ILE A 350 -8.57 13.70 -3.10
N ALA A 351 -8.83 13.47 -4.39
CA ALA A 351 -8.12 12.47 -5.18
C ALA A 351 -8.20 12.78 -6.68
N GLU A 352 -7.23 12.27 -7.45
CA GLU A 352 -7.24 12.33 -8.91
C GLU A 352 -6.80 10.98 -9.48
N LYS A 353 -7.31 10.60 -10.65
CA LYS A 353 -6.89 9.40 -11.38
C LYS A 353 -6.72 9.67 -12.87
N PRO A 354 -5.67 9.13 -13.54
CA PRO A 354 -5.49 9.32 -14.97
C PRO A 354 -6.68 8.81 -15.78
N LEU A 355 -7.15 9.65 -16.69
CA LEU A 355 -8.16 9.31 -17.68
C LEU A 355 -7.44 8.81 -18.93
N VAL A 356 -7.84 7.65 -19.45
CA VAL A 356 -7.15 6.98 -20.55
C VAL A 356 -8.08 6.73 -21.74
N ALA A 357 -7.49 6.63 -22.93
CA ALA A 357 -8.18 6.11 -24.11
C ALA A 357 -8.50 4.62 -23.94
N LEU A 358 -9.78 4.24 -24.03
CA LEU A 358 -10.21 2.84 -23.87
C LEU A 358 -10.00 2.00 -25.13
N LYS A 359 -9.92 2.68 -26.28
CA LYS A 359 -9.66 2.09 -27.59
C LYS A 359 -8.61 2.93 -28.32
N PRO A 360 -7.79 2.32 -29.19
CA PRO A 360 -6.88 3.09 -30.02
C PRO A 360 -7.65 3.91 -31.06
N VAL A 361 -7.07 5.03 -31.49
CA VAL A 361 -7.52 5.79 -32.65
C VAL A 361 -6.36 5.88 -33.63
N GLU A 362 -6.50 5.22 -34.77
CA GLU A 362 -5.51 5.27 -35.83
C GLU A 362 -5.51 6.61 -36.55
N GLU A 363 -4.36 6.96 -37.13
CA GLU A 363 -4.23 8.15 -37.95
C GLU A 363 -5.07 8.04 -39.25
N ALA A 364 -5.72 9.14 -39.61
CA ALA A 364 -6.48 9.25 -40.85
C ALA A 364 -5.59 9.38 -42.09
N GLY A 365 -6.17 9.07 -43.25
CA GLY A 365 -5.53 9.33 -44.54
C GLY A 365 -5.23 10.83 -44.76
N PHE A 366 -4.29 11.12 -45.66
CA PHE A 366 -3.76 12.47 -45.93
C PHE A 366 -4.85 13.56 -46.13
N PHE A 367 -5.86 13.28 -46.97
CA PHE A 367 -6.91 14.26 -47.27
C PHE A 367 -7.81 14.59 -46.08
N ALA A 368 -8.13 13.59 -45.25
CA ALA A 368 -8.92 13.81 -44.04
C ALA A 368 -8.16 14.69 -43.04
N ARG A 369 -6.85 14.45 -42.88
CA ARG A 369 -6.00 15.27 -42.02
C ARG A 369 -5.86 16.71 -42.51
N LEU A 370 -5.81 16.93 -43.83
CA LEU A 370 -5.79 18.28 -44.40
C LEU A 370 -7.07 19.07 -44.08
N ILE A 371 -8.24 18.42 -44.19
CA ILE A 371 -9.52 19.03 -43.82
C ILE A 371 -9.55 19.36 -42.32
N ASP A 372 -9.04 18.46 -41.48
CA ASP A 372 -8.96 18.67 -40.04
C ASP A 372 -8.03 19.83 -39.67
N HIS A 373 -6.91 20.01 -40.37
CA HIS A 373 -6.04 21.18 -40.18
C HIS A 373 -6.78 22.50 -40.44
N ILE A 374 -7.59 22.55 -41.50
CA ILE A 374 -8.41 23.73 -41.83
C ILE A 374 -9.43 23.98 -40.71
N LYS A 375 -10.16 22.93 -40.29
CA LYS A 375 -11.16 23.02 -39.22
C LYS A 375 -10.55 23.45 -37.88
N GLN A 376 -9.40 22.90 -37.52
CA GLN A 376 -8.70 23.20 -36.28
C GLN A 376 -8.17 24.65 -36.28
N PHE A 377 -7.68 25.14 -37.42
CA PHE A 377 -7.27 26.53 -37.58
C PHE A 377 -8.42 27.51 -37.29
N PHE A 378 -9.59 27.27 -37.89
CA PHE A 378 -10.76 28.12 -37.65
C PHE A 378 -11.34 27.97 -36.24
N SER A 379 -11.28 26.78 -35.62
CA SER A 379 -11.75 26.59 -34.23
C SER A 379 -10.86 27.23 -33.17
N ASN A 380 -9.63 27.63 -33.54
CA ASN A 380 -8.70 28.31 -32.63
C ASN A 380 -8.68 29.85 -32.86
N LEU A 381 -9.36 30.35 -33.90
CA LEU A 381 -9.43 31.78 -34.22
C LEU A 381 -10.58 32.51 -33.51
N PHE A 382 -11.52 31.77 -32.95
CA PHE A 382 -12.71 32.22 -32.22
C PHE A 382 -12.85 31.36 -30.95
#